data_AF-A0AAU1PWC4-F1
#
_entry.id   AF-A0AAU1PWC4-F1
#
_cell.length_a   1.000
_cell.length_b   1.000
_cell.length_c   1.000
_cell.angle_alpha   90.00
_cell.angle_beta   90.00
_cell.angle_gamma   90.00
#
_symmetry.space_group_name_H-M   'P 1'
#
loop_
_entity.id
_entity.type
_entity.pdbx_description
1 polymer ?
#
loop_
_entity_poly.entity_id
_entity_poly.type
_entity_poly.pdbx_seq_one_letter_code
_entity_poly.pdbx_strand_id
1 'polypeptide(L)'
;MLQASCPKLKQKAHGKWYFYFELEAGAGGKRERIRRGGFATKDDAKKKAKDLYDAASSGTDVLSDELCGDYFRRWIKAKKSLARTTRHGYQEHINLYLEPHLGHIKRRDLRVHHLDRMYDAIEKENAERILHCLRVEELTQARDAAHRDWIRAAGKREERRHARAAWLEANKALREGRRGLRKVTSAATMHRINDTLSSALTWGIKREGAFAKNWAAFVELPAVTRPKPLVWTPERVEHWKRTGEKPGPVMVWTAQQTGQFLDFIKDDRLYPLWHTFIFQGPRRGEMCALPWTEVSLTDLWLRISAQTVEVAYRTYGEAPKADSVRTVSMGLESAEVLREWKAKQQREREQWSEVGAWVESGLAFTHENGEPIHPDWVSRRFKRLVELSGLPPVRLHDARHISASLSLLAGNDIKVVQEKLGHSSRQITSDTYTSVLPELLRAEAESTLSVVPREVSYRVHQKLKIPESAFRDGLAIVYAHAASYGDRWAVGALLRHDGELLGEIRAPVRSPEQAAAAAEKWLREHCTEGSLQLVRVENLHAAVPEDQRHHLALVRFVIGRVTASDVAGWLERAQKDDGADGRQGQEAA
;
A
#
# COMPACT_ATOMS: atom_id res chain seq x y z
N MET A 1 -39.11 -53.10 3.70
CA MET A 1 -37.86 -53.91 3.80
C MET A 1 -38.22 -55.22 4.45
N LEU A 2 -37.85 -56.35 3.85
CA LEU A 2 -38.18 -57.69 4.36
C LEU A 2 -37.46 -58.06 5.67
N GLN A 3 -36.50 -57.25 6.15
CA GLN A 3 -35.73 -57.48 7.39
C GLN A 3 -35.29 -58.94 7.54
N ALA A 4 -35.66 -59.62 8.63
CA ALA A 4 -35.34 -61.02 8.90
C ALA A 4 -35.93 -62.00 7.87
N SER A 5 -36.97 -61.59 7.13
CA SER A 5 -37.68 -62.39 6.13
C SER A 5 -37.05 -62.31 4.72
N CYS A 6 -35.87 -61.71 4.57
CA CYS A 6 -35.21 -61.65 3.27
C CYS A 6 -34.60 -63.01 2.90
N PRO A 7 -35.02 -63.67 1.81
CA PRO A 7 -34.49 -64.98 1.42
C PRO A 7 -32.99 -64.95 1.05
N LYS A 8 -32.45 -63.76 0.74
CA LYS A 8 -31.03 -63.56 0.42
C LYS A 8 -30.19 -63.12 1.63
N LEU A 9 -30.76 -62.99 2.84
CA LEU A 9 -30.04 -62.51 4.04
C LEU A 9 -28.83 -63.38 4.41
N LYS A 10 -28.82 -64.66 4.01
CA LYS A 10 -27.71 -65.60 4.22
C LYS A 10 -26.48 -65.28 3.36
N GLN A 11 -26.60 -64.47 2.31
CA GLN A 11 -25.47 -64.05 1.50
C GLN A 11 -24.73 -62.91 2.21
N LYS A 12 -23.45 -63.09 2.53
CA LYS A 12 -22.63 -62.09 3.27
C LYS A 12 -22.59 -60.70 2.61
N ALA A 13 -22.82 -60.61 1.30
CA ALA A 13 -22.84 -59.35 0.54
C ALA A 13 -24.26 -58.76 0.35
N HIS A 14 -25.30 -59.38 0.92
CA HIS A 14 -26.68 -58.99 0.70
C HIS A 14 -27.25 -58.19 1.87
N GLY A 15 -27.62 -56.93 1.59
CA GLY A 15 -28.24 -56.03 2.54
C GLY A 15 -27.39 -54.78 2.79
N LYS A 16 -27.96 -53.82 3.52
CA LYS A 16 -27.23 -52.64 3.99
C LYS A 16 -27.45 -52.49 5.48
N TRP A 17 -26.41 -52.11 6.20
CA TRP A 17 -26.49 -51.85 7.63
C TRP A 17 -27.21 -50.53 7.89
N TYR A 18 -27.91 -50.48 9.02
CA TYR A 18 -28.54 -49.28 9.55
C TYR A 18 -28.37 -49.23 11.07
N PHE A 19 -28.46 -48.04 11.64
CA PHE A 19 -28.51 -47.82 13.07
C PHE A 19 -29.68 -46.92 13.42
N TYR A 20 -30.09 -46.99 14.67
CA TYR A 20 -30.93 -45.98 15.29
C TYR A 20 -30.50 -45.76 16.73
N PHE A 21 -30.71 -44.55 17.24
CA PHE A 21 -30.63 -44.23 18.67
C PHE A 21 -31.58 -43.07 18.97
N GLU A 22 -31.98 -42.94 20.22
CA GLU A 22 -32.86 -41.88 20.69
C GLU A 22 -32.02 -40.78 21.34
N LEU A 23 -32.32 -39.53 21.01
CA LEU A 23 -31.78 -38.39 21.72
C LEU A 23 -32.56 -38.17 23.03
N GLU A 24 -31.90 -37.52 23.99
CA GLU A 24 -32.58 -37.03 25.19
C GLU A 24 -33.73 -36.08 24.80
N ALA A 25 -34.77 -36.02 25.63
CA ALA A 25 -35.93 -35.20 25.35
C ALA A 25 -35.53 -33.73 25.35
N GLY A 26 -35.85 -33.02 24.25
CA GLY A 26 -35.68 -31.57 24.19
C GLY A 26 -36.65 -30.83 25.12
N ALA A 27 -36.62 -29.49 25.10
CA ALA A 27 -37.46 -28.64 25.95
C ALA A 27 -38.99 -28.91 25.85
N GLY A 28 -39.45 -29.58 24.79
CA GLY A 28 -40.85 -30.01 24.60
C GLY A 28 -41.17 -31.44 25.06
N GLY A 29 -40.27 -32.14 25.77
CA GLY A 29 -40.51 -33.48 26.34
C GLY A 29 -40.55 -34.63 25.32
N LYS A 30 -40.49 -34.34 24.02
CA LYS A 30 -40.50 -35.37 22.97
C LYS A 30 -39.08 -35.84 22.67
N ARG A 31 -38.85 -37.15 22.78
CA ARG A 31 -37.62 -37.80 22.33
C ARG A 31 -37.61 -37.93 20.82
N GLU A 32 -36.51 -37.54 20.19
CA GLU A 32 -36.33 -37.65 18.74
C GLU A 32 -35.41 -38.82 18.40
N ARG A 33 -35.86 -39.67 17.47
CA ARG A 33 -35.13 -40.87 17.06
C ARG A 33 -34.32 -40.59 15.80
N ILE A 34 -33.00 -40.72 15.90
CA ILE A 34 -32.12 -40.71 14.73
C ILE A 34 -32.10 -42.11 14.13
N ARG A 35 -32.39 -42.21 12.83
CA ARG A 35 -32.20 -43.44 12.05
C ARG A 35 -31.42 -43.13 10.79
N ARG A 36 -30.37 -43.90 10.51
CA ARG A 36 -29.59 -43.84 9.26
C ARG A 36 -29.27 -45.24 8.79
N GLY A 37 -29.25 -45.44 7.48
CA GLY A 37 -28.94 -46.74 6.88
C GLY A 37 -28.32 -46.58 5.52
N GLY A 38 -27.89 -47.71 4.95
CA GLY A 38 -27.22 -47.72 3.65
C GLY A 38 -25.73 -48.09 3.70
N PHE A 39 -25.22 -48.47 4.88
CA PHE A 39 -23.80 -48.77 5.07
C PHE A 39 -23.45 -50.17 4.55
N ALA A 40 -22.27 -50.32 3.94
CA ALA A 40 -21.79 -51.60 3.44
C ALA A 40 -21.39 -52.55 4.58
N THR A 41 -20.83 -52.02 5.67
CA THR A 41 -20.37 -52.81 6.83
C THR A 41 -21.03 -52.37 8.14
N LYS A 42 -21.03 -53.28 9.13
CA LYS A 42 -21.49 -53.01 10.51
C LYS A 42 -20.62 -51.96 11.20
N ASP A 43 -19.32 -51.99 10.94
CA ASP A 43 -18.36 -51.10 11.60
C ASP A 43 -18.49 -49.66 11.07
N ASP A 44 -18.75 -49.47 9.77
CA ASP A 44 -19.09 -48.16 9.21
C ASP A 44 -20.37 -47.59 9.85
N ALA A 45 -21.39 -48.44 10.02
CA ALA A 45 -22.63 -48.04 10.68
C ALA A 45 -22.41 -47.68 12.15
N LYS A 46 -21.60 -48.44 12.89
CA LYS A 46 -21.23 -48.16 14.30
C LYS A 46 -20.42 -46.87 14.44
N LYS A 47 -19.40 -46.69 13.61
CA LYS A 47 -18.57 -45.47 13.60
C LYS A 47 -19.44 -44.24 13.35
N LYS A 48 -20.31 -44.30 12.35
CA LYS A 48 -21.24 -43.22 12.03
C LYS A 48 -22.27 -42.97 13.14
N ALA A 49 -22.77 -44.03 13.79
CA ALA A 49 -23.68 -43.91 14.93
C ALA A 49 -23.00 -43.17 16.09
N LYS A 50 -21.77 -43.56 16.44
CA LYS A 50 -20.96 -42.90 17.47
C LYS A 50 -20.70 -41.43 17.12
N ASP A 51 -20.25 -41.14 15.90
CA ASP A 51 -19.99 -39.75 15.47
C ASP A 51 -21.23 -38.85 15.57
N LEU A 52 -22.42 -39.37 15.22
CA LEU A 52 -23.67 -38.61 15.33
C LEU A 52 -24.13 -38.47 16.78
N TYR A 53 -23.93 -39.50 17.60
CA TYR A 53 -24.27 -39.47 19.02
C TYR A 53 -23.41 -38.42 19.73
N ASP A 54 -22.08 -38.49 19.57
CA ASP A 54 -21.13 -37.55 20.17
C ASP A 54 -21.43 -36.10 19.72
N ALA A 55 -21.73 -35.89 18.44
CA ALA A 55 -22.12 -34.58 17.93
C ALA A 55 -23.43 -34.08 18.56
N ALA A 56 -24.45 -34.92 18.66
CA ALA A 56 -25.71 -34.56 19.31
C ALA A 56 -25.52 -34.25 20.80
N SER A 57 -24.75 -35.08 21.52
CA SER A 57 -24.41 -34.87 22.93
C SER A 57 -23.61 -33.58 23.15
N SER A 58 -22.83 -33.13 22.17
CA SER A 58 -22.13 -31.84 22.20
C SER A 58 -23.02 -30.63 21.85
N GLY A 59 -24.33 -30.83 21.65
CA GLY A 59 -25.28 -29.77 21.31
C GLY A 59 -25.32 -29.41 19.81
N THR A 60 -24.73 -30.23 18.93
CA THR A 60 -24.86 -30.04 17.48
C THR A 60 -26.22 -30.53 17.01
N ASP A 61 -26.93 -29.71 16.23
CA ASP A 61 -28.14 -30.16 15.53
C ASP A 61 -27.79 -31.05 14.35
N VAL A 62 -27.92 -32.35 14.56
CA VAL A 62 -27.69 -33.44 13.61
C VAL A 62 -28.96 -33.86 12.84
N LEU A 63 -30.11 -33.27 13.16
CA LEU A 63 -31.42 -33.66 12.64
C LEU A 63 -31.93 -32.73 11.55
N SER A 64 -31.56 -31.46 11.58
CA SER A 64 -32.03 -30.48 10.59
C SER A 64 -31.72 -30.89 9.15
N ASP A 65 -32.73 -30.70 8.30
CA ASP A 65 -32.66 -30.81 6.85
C ASP A 65 -32.46 -29.45 6.17
N GLU A 66 -32.19 -28.38 6.94
CA GLU A 66 -31.90 -27.04 6.42
C GLU A 66 -30.75 -27.10 5.42
N LEU A 67 -30.97 -26.48 4.25
CA LEU A 67 -29.95 -26.38 3.21
C LEU A 67 -28.92 -25.31 3.57
N CYS A 68 -27.66 -25.53 3.19
CA CYS A 68 -26.59 -24.56 3.40
C CYS A 68 -26.94 -23.18 2.81
N GLY A 69 -27.61 -23.13 1.66
CA GLY A 69 -28.03 -21.87 1.03
C GLY A 69 -28.99 -21.08 1.91
N ASP A 70 -30.00 -21.75 2.47
CA ASP A 70 -30.96 -21.11 3.38
C ASP A 70 -30.28 -20.62 4.65
N TYR A 71 -29.38 -21.43 5.20
CA TYR A 71 -28.54 -21.05 6.33
C TYR A 71 -27.70 -19.78 6.04
N PHE A 72 -27.00 -19.72 4.90
CA PHE A 72 -26.17 -18.56 4.55
C PHE A 72 -27.00 -17.28 4.39
N ARG A 73 -28.17 -17.36 3.74
CA ARG A 73 -29.09 -16.21 3.59
C ARG A 73 -29.63 -15.73 4.93
N ARG A 74 -29.91 -16.65 5.86
CA ARG A 74 -30.35 -16.32 7.23
C ARG A 74 -29.22 -15.71 8.05
N TRP A 75 -28.03 -16.30 7.99
CA TRP A 75 -26.83 -15.84 8.69
C TRP A 75 -26.47 -14.38 8.36
N ILE A 76 -26.41 -14.04 7.06
CA ILE A 76 -26.01 -12.68 6.66
C ILE A 76 -27.04 -11.62 7.09
N LYS A 77 -28.34 -11.97 7.09
CA LYS A 77 -29.42 -11.11 7.61
C LYS A 77 -29.32 -10.93 9.12
N ALA A 78 -28.91 -11.97 9.86
CA ALA A 78 -28.76 -11.91 11.32
C ALA A 78 -27.57 -11.04 11.78
N LYS A 79 -26.59 -10.76 10.91
CA LYS A 79 -25.41 -9.96 11.20
C LYS A 79 -25.70 -8.46 11.18
N LYS A 80 -26.07 -7.90 12.34
CA LYS A 80 -26.46 -6.49 12.50
C LYS A 80 -25.29 -5.49 12.45
N SER A 81 -24.11 -5.84 12.94
CA SER A 81 -22.98 -4.90 13.15
C SER A 81 -21.89 -4.92 12.07
N LEU A 82 -22.15 -5.49 10.89
CA LEU A 82 -21.17 -5.49 9.80
C LEU A 82 -21.14 -4.14 9.08
N ALA A 83 -19.93 -3.65 8.77
CA ALA A 83 -19.75 -2.53 7.86
C ALA A 83 -20.36 -2.83 6.48
N ARG A 84 -20.79 -1.80 5.75
CA ARG A 84 -21.59 -1.95 4.52
C ARG A 84 -20.81 -2.66 3.42
N THR A 85 -19.53 -2.33 3.27
CA THR A 85 -18.60 -2.97 2.34
C THR A 85 -18.36 -4.44 2.69
N THR A 86 -18.18 -4.78 3.98
CA THR A 86 -18.05 -6.17 4.43
C THR A 86 -19.32 -6.98 4.16
N ARG A 87 -20.50 -6.43 4.46
CA ARG A 87 -21.78 -7.09 4.18
C ARG A 87 -21.95 -7.32 2.68
N HIS A 88 -21.64 -6.33 1.85
CA HIS A 88 -21.70 -6.47 0.40
C HIS A 88 -20.77 -7.57 -0.10
N GLY A 89 -19.50 -7.57 0.32
CA GLY A 89 -18.54 -8.61 -0.07
C GLY A 89 -18.97 -10.00 0.38
N TYR A 90 -19.52 -10.14 1.60
CA TYR A 90 -20.07 -11.42 2.06
C TYR A 90 -21.24 -11.88 1.19
N GLN A 91 -22.14 -10.96 0.81
CA GLN A 91 -23.26 -11.28 -0.06
C GLN A 91 -22.80 -11.69 -1.47
N GLU A 92 -21.78 -11.03 -2.03
CA GLU A 92 -21.16 -11.43 -3.29
C GLU A 92 -20.56 -12.83 -3.19
N HIS A 93 -19.81 -13.13 -2.13
CA HIS A 93 -19.25 -14.47 -1.94
C HIS A 93 -20.34 -15.54 -1.83
N ILE A 94 -21.42 -15.25 -1.10
CA ILE A 94 -22.58 -16.16 -0.99
C ILE A 94 -23.21 -16.39 -2.35
N ASN A 95 -23.61 -15.32 -3.05
CA ASN A 95 -24.39 -15.41 -4.27
C ASN A 95 -23.59 -16.01 -5.45
N LEU A 96 -22.30 -15.68 -5.54
CA LEU A 96 -21.47 -16.06 -6.69
C LEU A 96 -20.75 -17.39 -6.51
N TYR A 97 -20.50 -17.83 -5.27
CA TYR A 97 -19.67 -19.01 -5.01
C TYR A 97 -20.32 -19.98 -4.02
N LEU A 98 -20.69 -19.54 -2.81
CA LEU A 98 -21.14 -20.49 -1.78
C LEU A 98 -22.50 -21.11 -2.12
N GLU A 99 -23.48 -20.32 -2.53
CA GLU A 99 -24.82 -20.81 -2.84
C GLU A 99 -24.86 -21.68 -4.12
N PRO A 100 -24.21 -21.29 -5.24
CA PRO A 100 -24.14 -22.14 -6.43
C PRO A 100 -23.54 -23.53 -6.18
N HIS A 101 -22.47 -23.61 -5.38
CA HIS A 101 -21.74 -24.88 -5.20
C HIS A 101 -22.16 -25.67 -3.96
N LEU A 102 -22.50 -25.00 -2.85
CA LEU A 102 -22.80 -25.64 -1.57
C LEU A 102 -24.28 -25.52 -1.19
N GLY A 103 -25.04 -24.64 -1.84
CA GLY A 103 -26.37 -24.25 -1.38
C GLY A 103 -27.37 -25.40 -1.30
N HIS A 104 -27.28 -26.38 -2.20
CA HIS A 104 -28.15 -27.56 -2.28
C HIS A 104 -27.81 -28.66 -1.26
N ILE A 105 -26.70 -28.52 -0.52
CA ILE A 105 -26.23 -29.51 0.45
C ILE A 105 -26.94 -29.22 1.78
N LYS A 106 -27.43 -30.28 2.45
CA LYS A 106 -27.95 -30.16 3.82
C LYS A 106 -26.84 -29.77 4.77
N ARG A 107 -27.06 -28.81 5.67
CA ARG A 107 -25.99 -28.29 6.54
C ARG A 107 -25.31 -29.36 7.40
N ARG A 108 -26.04 -30.39 7.84
CA ARG A 108 -25.51 -31.54 8.58
C ARG A 108 -24.58 -32.44 7.75
N ASP A 109 -24.70 -32.39 6.42
CA ASP A 109 -23.96 -33.22 5.46
C ASP A 109 -22.75 -32.48 4.86
N LEU A 110 -22.63 -31.17 5.09
CA LEU A 110 -21.46 -30.38 4.68
C LEU A 110 -20.17 -30.96 5.27
N ARG A 111 -19.13 -31.10 4.44
CA ARG A 111 -17.83 -31.72 4.77
C ARG A 111 -16.75 -31.08 3.90
N VAL A 112 -15.48 -31.23 4.27
CA VAL A 112 -14.32 -30.66 3.55
C VAL A 112 -14.32 -31.00 2.04
N HIS A 113 -14.57 -32.26 1.66
CA HIS A 113 -14.62 -32.67 0.25
C HIS A 113 -15.73 -32.01 -0.60
N HIS A 114 -16.71 -31.33 0.01
CA HIS A 114 -17.65 -30.47 -0.71
C HIS A 114 -17.04 -29.11 -1.03
N LEU A 115 -16.21 -28.59 -0.12
CA LEU A 115 -15.46 -27.35 -0.30
C LEU A 115 -14.32 -27.57 -1.30
N ASP A 116 -13.62 -28.71 -1.25
CA ASP A 116 -12.59 -29.05 -2.24
C ASP A 116 -13.19 -29.06 -3.65
N ARG A 117 -14.32 -29.77 -3.84
CA ARG A 117 -15.08 -29.77 -5.11
C ARG A 117 -15.54 -28.38 -5.56
N MET A 118 -15.85 -27.48 -4.61
CA MET A 118 -16.19 -26.10 -4.94
C MET A 118 -14.97 -25.34 -5.46
N TYR A 119 -13.81 -25.45 -4.80
CA TYR A 119 -12.60 -24.77 -5.26
C TYR A 119 -12.06 -25.36 -6.56
N ASP A 120 -12.14 -26.67 -6.76
CA ASP A 120 -11.83 -27.33 -8.04
C ASP A 120 -12.70 -26.77 -9.18
N ALA A 121 -14.00 -26.57 -8.91
CA ALA A 121 -14.92 -25.96 -9.88
C ALA A 121 -14.55 -24.50 -10.18
N ILE A 122 -14.19 -23.72 -9.16
CA ILE A 122 -13.74 -22.33 -9.32
C ILE A 122 -12.45 -22.26 -10.15
N GLU A 123 -11.51 -23.19 -9.94
CA GLU A 123 -10.27 -23.26 -10.73
C GLU A 123 -10.54 -23.65 -12.18
N LYS A 124 -11.45 -24.60 -12.41
CA LYS A 124 -11.89 -24.96 -13.77
C LYS A 124 -12.54 -23.76 -14.48
N GLU A 125 -13.44 -23.03 -13.81
CA GLU A 125 -14.02 -21.79 -14.34
C GLU A 125 -12.98 -20.70 -14.58
N ASN A 126 -11.93 -20.63 -13.75
CA ASN A 126 -10.83 -19.69 -13.96
C ASN A 126 -10.09 -19.95 -15.27
N ALA A 127 -9.90 -21.20 -15.67
CA ALA A 127 -9.29 -21.52 -16.98
C ALA A 127 -10.11 -20.93 -18.14
N GLU A 128 -11.44 -21.06 -18.09
CA GLU A 128 -12.36 -20.46 -19.07
C GLU A 128 -12.31 -18.93 -19.05
N ARG A 129 -12.27 -18.33 -17.84
CA ARG A 129 -12.17 -16.88 -17.67
C ARG A 129 -10.84 -16.33 -18.20
N ILE A 130 -9.73 -17.06 -18.05
CA ILE A 130 -8.41 -16.66 -18.59
C ILE A 130 -8.49 -16.61 -20.12
N LEU A 131 -9.02 -17.66 -20.76
CA LEU A 131 -9.21 -17.68 -22.21
C LEU A 131 -10.11 -16.53 -22.69
N HIS A 132 -11.19 -16.23 -21.95
CA HIS A 132 -12.06 -15.10 -22.25
C HIS A 132 -11.33 -13.75 -22.10
N CYS A 133 -10.49 -13.58 -21.07
CA CYS A 133 -9.68 -12.37 -20.88
C CYS A 133 -8.69 -12.17 -22.04
N LEU A 134 -7.98 -13.22 -22.44
CA LEU A 134 -7.04 -13.19 -23.57
C LEU A 134 -7.77 -12.80 -24.87
N ARG A 135 -8.94 -13.38 -25.11
CA ARG A 135 -9.78 -13.01 -26.28
C ARG A 135 -10.18 -11.54 -26.27
N VAL A 136 -10.54 -10.99 -25.11
CA VAL A 136 -10.87 -9.56 -24.98
C VAL A 136 -9.66 -8.68 -25.21
N GLU A 137 -8.47 -9.12 -24.78
CA GLU A 137 -7.21 -8.41 -25.03
C GLU A 137 -6.87 -8.37 -26.52
N GLU A 138 -6.98 -9.49 -27.24
CA GLU A 138 -6.84 -9.53 -28.71
C GLU A 138 -7.78 -8.56 -29.41
N LEU A 139 -9.07 -8.57 -29.02
CA LEU A 139 -10.08 -7.64 -29.59
C LEU A 139 -9.75 -6.17 -29.26
N THR A 140 -9.17 -5.92 -28.09
CA THR A 140 -8.74 -4.59 -27.64
C THR A 140 -7.59 -4.08 -28.51
N GLN A 141 -6.59 -4.93 -28.78
CA GLN A 141 -5.46 -4.66 -29.66
C GLN A 141 -5.90 -4.43 -31.12
N ALA A 142 -6.81 -5.27 -31.62
CA ALA A 142 -7.37 -5.12 -32.97
C ALA A 142 -8.11 -3.78 -33.13
N ARG A 143 -8.92 -3.39 -32.14
CA ARG A 143 -9.60 -2.08 -32.14
C ARG A 143 -8.61 -0.92 -32.04
N ASP A 144 -7.55 -1.03 -31.25
CA ASP A 144 -6.52 0.02 -31.17
C ASP A 144 -5.69 0.15 -32.46
N ALA A 145 -5.37 -0.95 -33.13
CA ALA A 145 -4.75 -0.94 -34.45
C ALA A 145 -5.64 -0.22 -35.47
N ALA A 146 -6.91 -0.63 -35.58
CA ALA A 146 -7.87 0.00 -36.49
C ALA A 146 -8.09 1.50 -36.17
N HIS A 147 -8.04 1.89 -34.89
CA HIS A 147 -8.10 3.30 -34.49
C HIS A 147 -6.87 4.08 -34.97
N ARG A 148 -5.66 3.53 -34.79
CA ARG A 148 -4.42 4.15 -35.29
C ARG A 148 -4.43 4.32 -36.80
N ASP A 149 -4.91 3.33 -37.53
CA ASP A 149 -5.02 3.40 -38.99
C ASP A 149 -6.04 4.46 -39.43
N TRP A 150 -7.18 4.58 -38.74
CA TRP A 150 -8.16 5.63 -39.00
C TRP A 150 -7.61 7.04 -38.74
N ILE A 151 -6.80 7.22 -37.69
CA ILE A 151 -6.10 8.48 -37.42
C ILE A 151 -5.07 8.76 -38.53
N ARG A 152 -4.27 7.76 -38.91
CA ARG A 152 -3.23 7.90 -39.95
C ARG A 152 -3.80 8.22 -41.34
N ALA A 153 -5.01 7.75 -41.64
CA ALA A 153 -5.70 8.04 -42.90
C ALA A 153 -6.27 9.48 -42.99
N ALA A 154 -5.93 10.38 -42.05
CA ALA A 154 -6.30 11.78 -42.14
C ALA A 154 -5.87 12.41 -43.48
N GLY A 155 -6.76 13.19 -44.10
CA GLY A 155 -6.52 13.81 -45.42
C GLY A 155 -6.89 12.94 -46.63
N LYS A 156 -7.10 11.63 -46.48
CA LYS A 156 -7.41 10.71 -47.58
C LYS A 156 -8.85 10.19 -47.48
N ARG A 157 -9.78 10.76 -48.25
CA ARG A 157 -11.24 10.57 -48.07
C ARG A 157 -11.68 9.10 -48.11
N GLU A 158 -11.24 8.32 -49.11
CA GLU A 158 -11.65 6.92 -49.27
C GLU A 158 -10.97 5.99 -48.25
N GLU A 159 -9.65 6.08 -48.12
CA GLU A 159 -8.88 5.31 -47.11
C GLU A 159 -9.44 5.55 -45.69
N ARG A 160 -9.79 6.80 -45.37
CA ARG A 160 -10.37 7.14 -44.07
C ARG A 160 -11.76 6.54 -43.86
N ARG A 161 -12.57 6.41 -44.92
CA ARG A 161 -13.89 5.76 -44.84
C ARG A 161 -13.73 4.26 -44.56
N HIS A 162 -12.82 3.58 -45.26
CA HIS A 162 -12.52 2.17 -45.03
C HIS A 162 -11.95 1.92 -43.62
N ALA A 163 -10.97 2.71 -43.20
CA ALA A 163 -10.38 2.61 -41.86
C ALA A 163 -11.40 2.89 -40.75
N ARG A 164 -12.32 3.85 -40.95
CA ARG A 164 -13.41 4.11 -40.01
C ARG A 164 -14.38 2.91 -39.92
N ALA A 165 -14.74 2.30 -41.04
CA ALA A 165 -15.61 1.12 -41.06
C ALA A 165 -14.95 -0.06 -40.32
N ALA A 166 -13.66 -0.32 -40.58
CA ALA A 166 -12.88 -1.34 -39.88
C ALA A 166 -12.81 -1.08 -38.36
N TRP A 167 -12.62 0.18 -37.95
CA TRP A 167 -12.64 0.55 -36.54
C TRP A 167 -14.02 0.32 -35.89
N LEU A 168 -15.12 0.67 -36.57
CA LEU A 168 -16.47 0.43 -36.06
C LEU A 168 -16.76 -1.07 -35.87
N GLU A 169 -16.36 -1.90 -36.83
CA GLU A 169 -16.50 -3.36 -36.73
C GLU A 169 -15.64 -3.93 -35.59
N ALA A 170 -14.37 -3.54 -35.48
CA ALA A 170 -13.51 -3.96 -34.37
C ALA A 170 -14.05 -3.50 -33.01
N ASN A 171 -14.63 -2.30 -32.92
CA ASN A 171 -15.26 -1.79 -31.72
C ASN A 171 -16.54 -2.56 -31.36
N LYS A 172 -17.35 -2.93 -32.35
CA LYS A 172 -18.52 -3.80 -32.15
C LYS A 172 -18.10 -5.18 -31.65
N ALA A 173 -17.11 -5.80 -32.28
CA ALA A 173 -16.56 -7.09 -31.87
C ALA A 173 -16.00 -7.04 -30.43
N LEU A 174 -15.31 -5.96 -30.05
CA LEU A 174 -14.84 -5.76 -28.67
C LEU A 174 -16.00 -5.64 -27.67
N ARG A 175 -17.08 -4.92 -28.01
CA ARG A 175 -18.27 -4.82 -27.14
C ARG A 175 -18.94 -6.18 -26.95
N GLU A 176 -19.11 -6.94 -28.03
CA GLU A 176 -19.69 -8.29 -27.97
C GLU A 176 -18.79 -9.25 -27.19
N GLY A 177 -17.48 -9.24 -27.46
CA GLY A 177 -16.50 -10.05 -26.76
C GLY A 177 -16.40 -9.74 -25.26
N ARG A 178 -16.65 -8.50 -24.83
CA ARG A 178 -16.70 -8.13 -23.41
C ARG A 178 -17.96 -8.62 -22.68
N ARG A 179 -18.98 -9.10 -23.40
CA ARG A 179 -20.23 -9.56 -22.77
C ARG A 179 -19.94 -10.76 -21.87
N GLY A 180 -20.36 -10.68 -20.62
CA GLY A 180 -20.14 -11.76 -19.64
C GLY A 180 -18.71 -11.88 -19.11
N LEU A 181 -17.81 -10.94 -19.43
CA LEU A 181 -16.44 -10.95 -18.93
C LEU A 181 -16.44 -10.92 -17.39
N ARG A 182 -15.87 -11.97 -16.80
CA ARG A 182 -15.68 -12.10 -15.36
C ARG A 182 -14.20 -12.06 -15.02
N LYS A 183 -13.87 -11.44 -13.89
CA LYS A 183 -12.51 -11.47 -13.36
C LYS A 183 -12.16 -12.89 -12.93
N VAL A 184 -10.91 -13.29 -13.18
CA VAL A 184 -10.34 -14.52 -12.65
C VAL A 184 -10.35 -14.44 -11.12
N THR A 185 -10.86 -15.49 -10.46
CA THR A 185 -10.87 -15.61 -9.00
C THR A 185 -9.45 -15.99 -8.56
N SER A 186 -8.65 -14.99 -8.17
CA SER A 186 -7.28 -15.23 -7.69
C SER A 186 -7.25 -16.04 -6.39
N ALA A 187 -6.10 -16.63 -6.06
CA ALA A 187 -5.85 -17.29 -4.77
C ALA A 187 -6.26 -16.39 -3.58
N ALA A 188 -5.87 -15.12 -3.59
CA ALA A 188 -6.27 -14.15 -2.56
C ALA A 188 -7.79 -13.92 -2.48
N THR A 189 -8.53 -14.15 -3.57
CA THR A 189 -10.00 -14.10 -3.57
C THR A 189 -10.60 -15.41 -3.04
N MET A 190 -10.02 -16.57 -3.37
CA MET A 190 -10.40 -17.86 -2.79
C MET A 190 -10.26 -17.85 -1.26
N HIS A 191 -9.16 -17.33 -0.73
CA HIS A 191 -8.97 -17.15 0.72
C HIS A 191 -10.06 -16.25 1.33
N ARG A 192 -10.44 -15.14 0.68
CA ARG A 192 -11.52 -14.26 1.16
C ARG A 192 -12.91 -14.92 1.12
N ILE A 193 -13.17 -15.76 0.13
CA ILE A 193 -14.38 -16.60 0.06
C ILE A 193 -14.36 -17.58 1.24
N ASN A 194 -13.22 -18.21 1.51
CA ASN A 194 -13.05 -19.14 2.62
C ASN A 194 -13.22 -18.45 3.98
N ASP A 195 -12.72 -17.23 4.16
CA ASP A 195 -12.89 -16.43 5.37
C ASP A 195 -14.37 -16.11 5.64
N THR A 196 -15.13 -15.88 4.56
CA THR A 196 -16.58 -15.64 4.64
C THR A 196 -17.31 -16.92 5.07
N LEU A 197 -16.98 -18.05 4.44
CA LEU A 197 -17.52 -19.36 4.81
C LEU A 197 -17.16 -19.71 6.27
N SER A 198 -15.90 -19.54 6.65
CA SER A 198 -15.40 -19.76 8.00
C SER A 198 -16.14 -18.89 9.03
N SER A 199 -16.39 -17.62 8.70
CA SER A 199 -17.20 -16.70 9.52
C SER A 199 -18.64 -17.18 9.68
N ALA A 200 -19.23 -17.74 8.61
CA ALA A 200 -20.58 -18.30 8.61
C ALA A 200 -20.66 -19.56 9.47
N LEU A 201 -19.76 -20.53 9.25
CA LEU A 201 -19.74 -21.79 9.99
C LEU A 201 -19.45 -21.56 11.48
N THR A 202 -18.47 -20.70 11.81
CA THR A 202 -18.15 -20.34 13.19
C THR A 202 -19.34 -19.74 13.93
N TRP A 203 -20.12 -18.89 13.26
CA TRP A 203 -21.32 -18.32 13.86
C TRP A 203 -22.39 -19.39 14.14
N GLY A 204 -22.60 -20.31 13.20
CA GLY A 204 -23.56 -21.41 13.34
C GLY A 204 -23.17 -22.38 14.45
N ILE A 205 -21.88 -22.70 14.58
CA ILE A 205 -21.35 -23.51 15.69
C ILE A 205 -21.63 -22.81 17.02
N LYS A 206 -21.24 -21.54 17.16
CA LYS A 206 -21.29 -20.82 18.44
C LYS A 206 -22.69 -20.45 18.91
N ARG A 207 -23.65 -20.25 17.99
CA ARG A 207 -24.99 -19.74 18.33
C ARG A 207 -26.12 -20.73 18.17
N GLU A 208 -25.99 -21.68 17.26
CA GLU A 208 -27.11 -22.52 16.85
C GLU A 208 -26.80 -24.02 16.93
N GLY A 209 -25.56 -24.40 17.24
CA GLY A 209 -25.11 -25.79 17.08
C GLY A 209 -25.27 -26.29 15.64
N ALA A 210 -25.30 -25.39 14.65
CA ALA A 210 -25.73 -25.72 13.28
C ALA A 210 -24.73 -26.61 12.52
N PHE A 211 -23.47 -26.63 12.97
CA PHE A 211 -22.40 -27.46 12.41
C PHE A 211 -21.58 -28.08 13.53
N ALA A 212 -21.05 -29.28 13.29
CA ALA A 212 -20.14 -29.94 14.24
C ALA A 212 -18.72 -29.33 14.23
N LYS A 213 -18.26 -28.88 13.05
CA LYS A 213 -16.90 -28.36 12.84
C LYS A 213 -16.92 -27.24 11.81
N ASN A 214 -15.93 -26.36 11.90
CA ASN A 214 -15.69 -25.37 10.87
C ASN A 214 -14.88 -26.03 9.73
N TRP A 215 -15.58 -26.59 8.75
CA TRP A 215 -14.96 -27.30 7.62
C TRP A 215 -14.06 -26.41 6.76
N ALA A 216 -14.26 -25.09 6.76
CA ALA A 216 -13.42 -24.15 6.01
C ALA A 216 -11.96 -24.12 6.49
N ALA A 217 -11.70 -24.50 7.76
CA ALA A 217 -10.35 -24.56 8.31
C ALA A 217 -9.53 -25.77 7.82
N PHE A 218 -10.16 -26.74 7.14
CA PHE A 218 -9.53 -27.97 6.67
C PHE A 218 -9.28 -27.97 5.16
N VAL A 219 -9.68 -26.92 4.45
CA VAL A 219 -9.45 -26.80 3.01
C VAL A 219 -8.02 -26.34 2.78
N GLU A 220 -7.33 -27.02 1.87
CA GLU A 220 -6.03 -26.56 1.36
C GLU A 220 -6.27 -25.62 0.17
N LEU A 221 -5.76 -24.39 0.27
CA LEU A 221 -5.89 -23.37 -0.77
C LEU A 221 -4.51 -22.99 -1.31
N PRO A 222 -4.44 -22.52 -2.57
CA PRO A 222 -3.19 -22.01 -3.12
C PRO A 222 -2.56 -20.93 -2.24
N ALA A 223 -1.24 -20.97 -2.09
CA ALA A 223 -0.51 -20.02 -1.26
C ALA A 223 -0.67 -18.58 -1.81
N VAL A 224 -0.81 -17.62 -0.90
CA VAL A 224 -0.89 -16.20 -1.24
C VAL A 224 0.32 -15.49 -0.65
N THR A 225 1.26 -15.12 -1.51
CA THR A 225 2.34 -14.21 -1.15
C THR A 225 1.86 -12.77 -1.26
N ARG A 226 2.06 -12.00 -0.18
CA ARG A 226 1.77 -10.57 -0.21
C ARG A 226 2.75 -9.90 -1.18
N PRO A 227 2.26 -9.01 -2.06
CA PRO A 227 3.14 -8.30 -2.97
C PRO A 227 4.05 -7.36 -2.18
N LYS A 228 5.36 -7.47 -2.40
CA LYS A 228 6.32 -6.51 -1.89
C LYS A 228 6.28 -5.26 -2.78
N PRO A 229 6.19 -4.06 -2.21
CA PRO A 229 6.42 -2.83 -2.98
C PRO A 229 7.79 -2.88 -3.64
N LEU A 230 7.94 -2.27 -4.81
CA LEU A 230 9.21 -2.17 -5.53
C LEU A 230 9.38 -0.74 -6.04
N VAL A 231 10.61 -0.26 -6.09
CA VAL A 231 10.94 1.07 -6.58
C VAL A 231 11.20 1.03 -8.08
N TRP A 232 10.74 2.04 -8.82
CA TRP A 232 11.07 2.28 -10.23
C TRP A 232 12.51 2.81 -10.40
N THR A 233 13.51 1.93 -10.25
CA THR A 233 14.92 2.25 -10.53
C THR A 233 15.14 2.49 -12.04
N PRO A 234 16.22 3.18 -12.46
CA PRO A 234 16.51 3.42 -13.87
C PRO A 234 16.46 2.14 -14.73
N GLU A 235 17.00 1.03 -14.23
CA GLU A 235 17.05 -0.26 -14.92
C GLU A 235 15.65 -0.85 -15.10
N ARG A 236 14.78 -0.72 -14.08
CA ARG A 236 13.39 -1.19 -14.17
C ARG A 236 12.57 -0.32 -15.12
N VAL A 237 12.83 0.99 -15.14
CA VAL A 237 12.18 1.90 -16.08
C VAL A 237 12.57 1.57 -17.51
N GLU A 238 13.86 1.32 -17.77
CA GLU A 238 14.33 0.89 -19.09
C GLU A 238 13.73 -0.45 -19.51
N HIS A 239 13.73 -1.44 -18.61
CA HIS A 239 13.10 -2.73 -18.85
C HIS A 239 11.61 -2.59 -19.20
N TRP A 240 10.86 -1.78 -18.44
CA TRP A 240 9.46 -1.50 -18.70
C TRP A 240 9.25 -0.76 -20.02
N LYS A 241 10.09 0.23 -20.37
CA LYS A 241 10.01 0.92 -21.67
C LYS A 241 10.21 -0.03 -22.84
N ARG A 242 11.07 -1.04 -22.68
CA ARG A 242 11.36 -2.05 -23.72
C ARG A 242 10.27 -3.13 -23.84
N THR A 243 9.69 -3.58 -22.74
CA THR A 243 8.81 -4.76 -22.71
C THR A 243 7.34 -4.43 -22.48
N GLY A 244 7.04 -3.28 -21.90
CA GLY A 244 5.73 -2.94 -21.33
C GLY A 244 5.43 -3.66 -20.00
N GLU A 245 6.31 -4.55 -19.53
CA GLU A 245 6.06 -5.37 -18.35
C GLU A 245 6.33 -4.59 -17.06
N LYS A 246 5.36 -4.69 -16.13
CA LYS A 246 5.47 -4.07 -14.80
C LYS A 246 6.16 -5.05 -13.84
N PRO A 247 7.26 -4.69 -13.16
CA PRO A 247 8.03 -5.62 -12.31
C PRO A 247 7.25 -6.22 -11.14
N GLY A 248 6.29 -5.46 -10.61
CA GLY A 248 5.47 -5.90 -9.50
C GLY A 248 4.11 -5.21 -9.49
N PRO A 249 3.12 -5.77 -8.78
CA PRO A 249 1.80 -5.18 -8.71
C PRO A 249 1.80 -3.84 -7.95
N VAL A 250 2.68 -3.69 -6.96
CA VAL A 250 2.88 -2.47 -6.17
C VAL A 250 4.22 -1.84 -6.58
N MET A 251 4.17 -0.63 -7.13
CA MET A 251 5.38 0.09 -7.57
C MET A 251 5.39 1.50 -7.00
N VAL A 252 6.58 1.98 -6.64
CA VAL A 252 6.82 3.25 -5.97
C VAL A 252 7.78 4.07 -6.82
N TRP A 253 7.52 5.36 -6.96
CA TRP A 253 8.44 6.28 -7.62
C TRP A 253 9.63 6.64 -6.73
N THR A 254 10.75 7.00 -7.37
CA THR A 254 11.85 7.67 -6.68
C THR A 254 11.46 9.11 -6.30
N ALA A 255 12.25 9.77 -5.46
CA ALA A 255 12.07 11.19 -5.15
C ALA A 255 12.09 12.05 -6.42
N GLN A 256 13.07 11.80 -7.31
CA GLN A 256 13.19 12.49 -8.60
C GLN A 256 11.95 12.30 -9.49
N GLN A 257 11.47 11.07 -9.66
CA GLN A 257 10.26 10.79 -10.45
C GLN A 257 9.01 11.43 -9.83
N THR A 258 8.95 11.49 -8.50
CA THR A 258 7.85 12.17 -7.80
C THR A 258 7.87 13.67 -8.07
N GLY A 259 9.04 14.32 -8.04
CA GLY A 259 9.22 15.72 -8.43
C GLY A 259 8.79 15.98 -9.88
N GLN A 260 9.25 15.15 -10.82
CA GLN A 260 8.85 15.22 -12.23
C GLN A 260 7.32 15.12 -12.41
N PHE A 261 6.67 14.27 -11.63
CA PHE A 261 5.21 14.16 -11.67
C PHE A 261 4.55 15.45 -11.17
N LEU A 262 4.99 15.97 -10.01
CA LEU A 262 4.45 17.21 -9.43
C LEU A 262 4.60 18.40 -10.39
N ASP A 263 5.77 18.55 -11.03
CA ASP A 263 6.01 19.58 -12.03
C ASP A 263 5.07 19.46 -13.22
N PHE A 264 4.82 18.23 -13.69
CA PHE A 264 3.90 17.97 -14.80
C PHE A 264 2.45 18.31 -14.46
N ILE A 265 2.02 18.06 -13.23
CA ILE A 265 0.62 18.29 -12.79
C ILE A 265 0.39 19.64 -12.12
N LYS A 266 1.36 20.55 -12.08
CA LYS A 266 1.27 21.83 -11.36
C LYS A 266 0.05 22.67 -11.73
N ASP A 267 -0.37 22.61 -12.99
CA ASP A 267 -1.51 23.36 -13.52
C ASP A 267 -2.84 22.56 -13.47
N ASP A 268 -2.80 21.31 -12.99
CA ASP A 268 -4.02 20.54 -12.77
C ASP A 268 -4.88 21.19 -11.68
N ARG A 269 -6.19 21.32 -11.94
CA ARG A 269 -7.11 21.91 -10.96
C ARG A 269 -7.02 21.24 -9.59
N LEU A 270 -6.80 19.92 -9.55
CA LEU A 270 -6.72 19.12 -8.34
C LEU A 270 -5.27 18.83 -7.91
N TYR A 271 -4.27 19.62 -8.35
CA TYR A 271 -2.91 19.56 -7.83
C TYR A 271 -2.84 19.43 -6.29
N PRO A 272 -3.60 20.21 -5.50
CA PRO A 272 -3.60 20.11 -4.03
C PRO A 272 -4.02 18.73 -3.50
N LEU A 273 -4.93 18.04 -4.21
CA LEU A 273 -5.36 16.69 -3.85
C LEU A 273 -4.22 15.68 -4.06
N TRP A 274 -3.53 15.76 -5.19
CA TRP A 274 -2.42 14.86 -5.52
C TRP A 274 -1.21 15.10 -4.64
N HIS A 275 -0.89 16.37 -4.38
CA HIS A 275 0.10 16.79 -3.40
C HIS A 275 -0.19 16.18 -2.03
N THR A 276 -1.45 16.25 -1.57
CA THR A 276 -1.87 15.66 -0.29
C THR A 276 -1.73 14.13 -0.28
N PHE A 277 -2.06 13.44 -1.38
CA PHE A 277 -1.83 11.99 -1.50
C PHE A 277 -0.36 11.61 -1.37
N ILE A 278 0.54 12.38 -1.99
CA ILE A 278 1.98 12.13 -2.02
C ILE A 278 2.63 12.43 -0.67
N PHE A 279 2.30 13.55 -0.03
CA PHE A 279 2.99 13.96 1.19
C PHE A 279 2.33 13.50 2.48
N GLN A 280 0.99 13.36 2.53
CA GLN A 280 0.28 12.95 3.74
C GLN A 280 -0.21 11.48 3.70
N GLY A 281 -0.17 10.83 2.53
CA GLY A 281 -0.51 9.40 2.38
C GLY A 281 -1.92 8.95 2.79
N PRO A 282 -3.00 9.76 2.66
CA PRO A 282 -4.35 9.34 2.99
C PRO A 282 -4.87 8.21 2.11
N ARG A 283 -5.89 7.50 2.59
CA ARG A 283 -6.67 6.57 1.75
C ARG A 283 -7.61 7.39 0.87
N ARG A 284 -7.90 6.86 -0.31
CA ARG A 284 -8.78 7.49 -1.31
C ARG A 284 -10.12 7.98 -0.74
N GLY A 285 -10.83 7.12 0.00
CA GLY A 285 -12.11 7.47 0.59
C GLY A 285 -12.01 8.52 1.70
N GLU A 286 -10.88 8.61 2.39
CA GLU A 286 -10.64 9.62 3.44
C GLU A 286 -10.58 11.03 2.81
N MET A 287 -9.92 11.20 1.67
CA MET A 287 -9.86 12.50 0.99
C MET A 287 -11.18 12.91 0.35
N CYS A 288 -11.96 11.96 -0.16
CA CYS A 288 -13.32 12.24 -0.66
C CYS A 288 -14.29 12.70 0.45
N ALA A 289 -13.97 12.43 1.72
CA ALA A 289 -14.82 12.75 2.87
C ALA A 289 -14.28 13.88 3.75
N LEU A 290 -13.09 14.44 3.46
CA LEU A 290 -12.44 15.44 4.30
C LEU A 290 -13.21 16.76 4.26
N PRO A 291 -13.81 17.24 5.37
CA PRO A 291 -14.45 18.55 5.40
C PRO A 291 -13.43 19.65 5.69
N TRP A 292 -13.71 20.89 5.24
CA TRP A 292 -12.87 22.04 5.58
C TRP A 292 -12.78 22.33 7.08
N THR A 293 -13.79 21.93 7.85
CA THR A 293 -13.81 22.06 9.31
C THR A 293 -12.77 21.18 10.01
N GLU A 294 -12.20 20.20 9.31
CA GLU A 294 -11.16 19.31 9.81
C GLU A 294 -9.77 19.61 9.22
N VAL A 295 -9.58 20.81 8.68
CA VAL A 295 -8.30 21.27 8.13
C VAL A 295 -7.91 22.59 8.80
N SER A 296 -6.84 22.57 9.61
CA SER A 296 -6.21 23.78 10.12
C SER A 296 -4.97 24.12 9.29
N LEU A 297 -5.06 25.22 8.54
CA LEU A 297 -3.94 25.77 7.75
C LEU A 297 -3.01 26.67 8.57
N THR A 298 -3.39 26.98 9.81
CA THR A 298 -2.58 27.78 10.75
C THR A 298 -1.78 26.85 11.66
N ASP A 299 -2.45 25.85 12.24
CA ASP A 299 -1.81 24.86 13.11
C ASP A 299 -1.25 23.67 12.33
N LEU A 300 -1.36 23.71 11.00
CA LEU A 300 -0.76 22.76 10.06
C LEU A 300 -1.16 21.29 10.30
N TRP A 301 -2.46 21.03 10.37
CA TRP A 301 -2.96 19.66 10.50
C TRP A 301 -4.26 19.42 9.73
N LEU A 302 -4.47 18.18 9.31
CA LEU A 302 -5.76 17.67 8.85
C LEU A 302 -6.19 16.49 9.73
N ARG A 303 -7.48 16.42 10.04
CA ARG A 303 -8.06 15.32 10.81
C ARG A 303 -8.80 14.39 9.85
N ILE A 304 -8.54 13.10 9.98
CA ILE A 304 -9.20 12.05 9.22
C ILE A 304 -10.18 11.37 10.17
N SER A 305 -11.44 11.80 10.13
CA SER A 305 -12.52 11.26 10.96
C SER A 305 -13.65 10.59 10.17
N ALA A 306 -13.58 10.61 8.84
CA ALA A 306 -14.60 10.11 7.90
C ALA A 306 -13.96 9.42 6.69
N GLN A 307 -14.70 8.53 6.03
CA GLN A 307 -14.35 8.05 4.69
C GLN A 307 -15.61 7.86 3.83
N THR A 308 -15.49 8.13 2.54
CA THR A 308 -16.50 7.77 1.54
C THR A 308 -16.23 6.35 1.05
N VAL A 309 -17.18 5.44 1.25
CA VAL A 309 -17.15 4.08 0.73
C VAL A 309 -18.05 3.94 -0.48
N GLU A 310 -17.66 3.06 -1.41
CA GLU A 310 -18.43 2.74 -2.60
C GLU A 310 -18.99 1.32 -2.50
N VAL A 311 -20.29 1.16 -2.76
CA VAL A 311 -20.95 -0.14 -2.89
C VAL A 311 -21.85 -0.09 -4.13
N ALA A 312 -21.58 -0.95 -5.12
CA ALA A 312 -22.31 -1.00 -6.39
C ALA A 312 -22.44 0.40 -7.05
N TYR A 313 -21.32 1.14 -7.12
CA TYR A 313 -21.22 2.49 -7.69
C TYR A 313 -22.04 3.58 -6.96
N ARG A 314 -22.52 3.30 -5.75
CA ARG A 314 -23.16 4.29 -4.87
C ARG A 314 -22.22 4.63 -3.73
N THR A 315 -22.13 5.91 -3.41
CA THR A 315 -21.29 6.44 -2.32
C THR A 315 -22.06 6.52 -1.01
N TYR A 316 -21.36 6.24 0.08
CA TYR A 316 -21.87 6.33 1.45
C TYR A 316 -20.81 6.96 2.33
N GLY A 317 -21.20 7.88 3.21
CA GLY A 317 -20.36 8.30 4.32
C GLY A 317 -20.33 7.20 5.38
N GLU A 318 -19.15 6.72 5.73
CA GLU A 318 -18.93 5.89 6.91
C GLU A 318 -17.91 6.56 7.81
N ALA A 319 -18.17 6.59 9.11
CA ALA A 319 -17.11 6.85 10.07
C ALA A 319 -16.04 5.75 9.91
N PRO A 320 -14.74 6.06 10.01
CA PRO A 320 -13.70 5.06 10.16
C PRO A 320 -14.06 4.17 11.34
N LYS A 321 -13.48 2.97 11.37
CA LYS A 321 -13.49 2.19 12.61
C LYS A 321 -12.97 3.10 13.75
N ALA A 322 -13.57 3.02 14.94
CA ALA A 322 -13.32 3.96 16.04
C ALA A 322 -11.82 4.10 16.40
N ASP A 323 -11.01 3.09 16.07
CA ASP A 323 -9.54 3.01 16.21
C ASP A 323 -8.74 3.64 15.04
N SER A 324 -9.40 4.23 14.05
CA SER A 324 -8.79 4.73 12.81
C SER A 324 -8.89 6.25 12.61
N VAL A 325 -9.49 6.98 13.56
CA VAL A 325 -9.48 8.44 13.57
C VAL A 325 -8.07 8.92 13.89
N ARG A 326 -7.51 9.80 13.05
CA ARG A 326 -6.15 10.31 13.25
C ARG A 326 -5.97 11.74 12.77
N THR A 327 -5.04 12.45 13.37
CA THR A 327 -4.59 13.76 12.92
C THR A 327 -3.26 13.59 12.20
N VAL A 328 -3.16 14.20 11.02
CA VAL A 328 -1.96 14.18 10.17
C VAL A 328 -1.44 15.60 10.07
N SER A 329 -0.23 15.81 10.60
CA SER A 329 0.49 17.08 10.45
C SER A 329 0.92 17.30 9.00
N MET A 330 1.01 18.56 8.60
CA MET A 330 1.48 18.97 7.27
C MET A 330 2.58 20.03 7.38
N GLY A 331 3.40 20.17 6.34
CA GLY A 331 4.41 21.24 6.27
C GLY A 331 3.78 22.59 5.86
N LEU A 332 4.55 23.67 6.03
CA LEU A 332 4.13 25.02 5.62
C LEU A 332 3.75 25.08 4.13
N GLU A 333 4.58 24.51 3.26
CA GLU A 333 4.32 24.42 1.82
C GLU A 333 3.01 23.67 1.51
N SER A 334 2.74 22.56 2.20
CA SER A 334 1.48 21.83 2.04
C SER A 334 0.26 22.68 2.44
N ALA A 335 0.41 23.48 3.50
CA ALA A 335 -0.65 24.37 3.96
C ALA A 335 -0.86 25.56 3.02
N GLU A 336 0.21 26.08 2.40
CA GLU A 336 0.13 27.11 1.36
C GLU A 336 -0.62 26.62 0.13
N VAL A 337 -0.28 25.42 -0.37
CA VAL A 337 -1.01 24.77 -1.48
C VAL A 337 -2.50 24.63 -1.16
N LEU A 338 -2.86 24.22 0.07
CA LEU A 338 -4.25 24.13 0.49
C LEU A 338 -4.91 25.51 0.71
N ARG A 339 -4.16 26.55 1.06
CA ARG A 339 -4.67 27.91 1.22
C ARG A 339 -5.05 28.52 -0.13
N GLU A 340 -4.19 28.36 -1.12
CA GLU A 340 -4.47 28.75 -2.51
C GLU A 340 -5.67 27.99 -3.07
N TRP A 341 -5.74 26.69 -2.78
CA TRP A 341 -6.87 25.86 -3.13
C TRP A 341 -8.18 26.34 -2.51
N LYS A 342 -8.19 26.65 -1.20
CA LYS A 342 -9.37 27.18 -0.50
C LYS A 342 -9.85 28.48 -1.15
N ALA A 343 -8.93 29.37 -1.50
CA ALA A 343 -9.25 30.62 -2.20
C ALA A 343 -9.79 30.37 -3.61
N LYS A 344 -9.24 29.40 -4.35
CA LYS A 344 -9.74 29.01 -5.67
C LYS A 344 -11.15 28.44 -5.60
N GLN A 345 -11.40 27.50 -4.69
CA GLN A 345 -12.71 26.90 -4.50
C GLN A 345 -13.75 27.94 -4.05
N GLN A 346 -13.35 28.94 -3.27
CA GLN A 346 -14.24 30.06 -2.90
C GLN A 346 -14.64 30.92 -4.11
N ARG A 347 -13.71 31.19 -5.04
CA ARG A 347 -14.04 31.87 -6.31
C ARG A 347 -14.96 31.02 -7.19
N GLU A 348 -14.71 29.71 -7.26
CA GLU A 348 -15.60 28.77 -7.96
C GLU A 348 -17.00 28.79 -7.31
N ARG A 349 -17.08 28.79 -5.99
CA ARG A 349 -18.35 28.92 -5.25
C ARG A 349 -19.12 30.17 -5.65
N GLU A 350 -18.47 31.32 -5.69
CA GLU A 350 -19.10 32.58 -6.10
C GLU A 350 -19.68 32.47 -7.52
N GLN A 351 -18.86 32.02 -8.49
CA GLN A 351 -19.25 31.86 -9.90
C GLN A 351 -20.42 30.87 -10.09
N TRP A 352 -20.36 29.71 -9.45
CA TRP A 352 -21.40 28.68 -9.57
C TRP A 352 -22.66 29.01 -8.75
N SER A 353 -22.55 29.85 -7.72
CA SER A 353 -23.72 30.34 -6.98
C SER A 353 -24.54 31.33 -7.79
N GLU A 354 -23.91 32.18 -8.61
CA GLU A 354 -24.60 33.12 -9.50
C GLU A 354 -25.57 32.41 -10.46
N VAL A 355 -25.19 31.22 -10.93
CA VAL A 355 -26.03 30.38 -11.81
C VAL A 355 -26.88 29.35 -11.04
N GLY A 356 -26.91 29.42 -9.71
CA GLY A 356 -27.72 28.54 -8.85
C GLY A 356 -27.33 27.06 -8.90
N ALA A 357 -26.10 26.74 -9.31
CA ALA A 357 -25.64 25.36 -9.50
C ALA A 357 -24.57 24.91 -8.47
N TRP A 358 -24.23 25.76 -7.50
CA TRP A 358 -23.33 25.41 -6.41
C TRP A 358 -23.98 24.43 -5.42
N VAL A 359 -23.23 23.39 -5.04
CA VAL A 359 -23.61 22.41 -4.02
C VAL A 359 -22.80 22.64 -2.75
N GLU A 360 -23.49 22.99 -1.66
CA GLU A 360 -22.89 23.20 -0.34
C GLU A 360 -22.53 21.88 0.35
N SER A 361 -21.46 21.24 -0.10
CA SER A 361 -20.98 19.97 0.48
C SER A 361 -20.10 20.15 1.72
N GLY A 362 -19.45 21.31 1.88
CA GLY A 362 -18.48 21.58 2.94
C GLY A 362 -17.17 20.80 2.84
N LEU A 363 -16.98 20.05 1.75
CA LEU A 363 -15.81 19.19 1.53
C LEU A 363 -14.60 20.00 1.04
N ALA A 364 -13.43 19.59 1.51
CA ALA A 364 -12.16 20.16 1.10
C ALA A 364 -11.91 19.93 -0.40
N PHE A 365 -12.34 18.80 -0.97
CA PHE A 365 -12.13 18.48 -2.38
C PHE A 365 -13.44 18.16 -3.10
N THR A 366 -13.77 18.97 -4.11
CA THR A 366 -15.04 18.91 -4.86
C THR A 366 -14.81 19.07 -6.36
N HIS A 367 -15.85 18.76 -7.15
CA HIS A 367 -16.00 19.30 -8.50
C HIS A 367 -16.12 20.84 -8.46
N GLU A 368 -16.02 21.50 -9.62
CA GLU A 368 -16.06 22.97 -9.75
C GLU A 368 -17.36 23.58 -9.21
N ASN A 369 -18.45 22.83 -9.29
CA ASN A 369 -19.77 23.18 -8.78
C ASN A 369 -20.00 22.80 -7.30
N GLY A 370 -18.97 22.37 -6.57
CA GLY A 370 -19.09 21.99 -5.15
C GLY A 370 -19.58 20.55 -4.91
N GLU A 371 -19.91 19.80 -5.96
CA GLU A 371 -20.34 18.40 -5.81
C GLU A 371 -19.22 17.49 -5.27
N PRO A 372 -19.56 16.52 -4.39
CA PRO A 372 -18.60 15.54 -3.89
C PRO A 372 -17.95 14.72 -5.03
N ILE A 373 -16.62 14.56 -4.97
CA ILE A 373 -15.89 13.76 -5.96
C ILE A 373 -16.06 12.27 -5.68
N HIS A 374 -16.50 11.51 -6.68
CA HIS A 374 -16.61 10.06 -6.57
C HIS A 374 -15.23 9.39 -6.43
N PRO A 375 -15.00 8.45 -5.48
CA PRO A 375 -13.70 7.80 -5.28
C PRO A 375 -13.12 7.13 -6.54
N ASP A 376 -13.93 6.40 -7.31
CA ASP A 376 -13.47 5.80 -8.58
C ASP A 376 -12.99 6.86 -9.59
N TRP A 377 -13.64 8.02 -9.65
CA TRP A 377 -13.22 9.12 -10.53
C TRP A 377 -11.83 9.62 -10.15
N VAL A 378 -11.53 9.78 -8.85
CA VAL A 378 -10.19 10.17 -8.36
C VAL A 378 -9.12 9.18 -8.84
N SER A 379 -9.42 7.88 -8.74
CA SER A 379 -8.47 6.84 -9.18
C SER A 379 -8.23 6.88 -10.69
N ARG A 380 -9.28 7.06 -11.48
CA ARG A 380 -9.18 7.18 -12.94
C ARG A 380 -8.46 8.45 -13.37
N ARG A 381 -8.74 9.58 -12.73
CA ARG A 381 -8.08 10.87 -13.01
C ARG A 381 -6.58 10.77 -12.74
N PHE A 382 -6.19 10.23 -11.57
CA PHE A 382 -4.79 10.02 -11.23
C PHE A 382 -4.10 9.08 -12.24
N LYS A 383 -4.71 7.93 -12.55
CA LYS A 383 -4.17 7.00 -13.57
C LYS A 383 -3.96 7.71 -14.91
N ARG A 384 -4.90 8.55 -15.33
CA ARG A 384 -4.79 9.32 -16.57
C ARG A 384 -3.66 10.34 -16.53
N LEU A 385 -3.44 11.01 -15.40
CA LEU A 385 -2.31 11.94 -15.22
C LEU A 385 -0.96 11.21 -15.31
N VAL A 386 -0.84 10.04 -14.69
CA VAL A 386 0.35 9.18 -14.80
C VAL A 386 0.61 8.74 -16.24
N GLU A 387 -0.45 8.32 -16.96
CA GLU A 387 -0.32 7.95 -18.37
C GLU A 387 0.12 9.15 -19.24
N LEU A 388 -0.37 10.36 -18.95
CA LEU A 388 -0.05 11.57 -19.70
C LEU A 388 1.33 12.13 -19.39
N SER A 389 1.87 11.93 -18.19
CA SER A 389 3.20 12.40 -17.81
C SER A 389 4.34 11.61 -18.46
N GLY A 390 4.04 10.43 -19.03
CA GLY A 390 5.05 9.51 -19.57
C GLY A 390 5.89 8.81 -18.51
N LEU A 391 5.57 9.00 -17.23
CA LEU A 391 6.25 8.34 -16.12
C LEU A 391 5.82 6.87 -16.00
N PRO A 392 6.66 6.02 -15.37
CA PRO A 392 6.34 4.62 -15.19
C PRO A 392 5.09 4.44 -14.30
N PRO A 393 4.27 3.41 -14.54
CA PRO A 393 2.93 3.34 -13.98
C PRO A 393 2.91 3.06 -12.48
N VAL A 394 2.18 3.89 -11.74
CA VAL A 394 1.83 3.73 -10.32
C VAL A 394 0.33 3.92 -10.13
N ARG A 395 -0.26 3.26 -9.12
CA ARG A 395 -1.68 3.41 -8.77
C ARG A 395 -1.83 4.52 -7.73
N LEU A 396 -3.04 5.08 -7.60
CA LEU A 396 -3.32 6.05 -6.53
C LEU A 396 -3.00 5.49 -5.13
N HIS A 397 -3.29 4.20 -4.89
CA HIS A 397 -2.93 3.58 -3.60
C HIS A 397 -1.41 3.47 -3.41
N ASP A 398 -0.65 3.41 -4.50
CA ASP A 398 0.81 3.37 -4.42
C ASP A 398 1.38 4.74 -4.00
N ALA A 399 0.65 5.85 -4.16
CA ALA A 399 1.04 7.17 -3.62
C ALA A 399 1.22 7.15 -2.09
N ARG A 400 0.48 6.29 -1.38
CA ARG A 400 0.67 6.07 0.05
C ARG A 400 2.00 5.37 0.36
N HIS A 401 2.44 4.46 -0.51
CA HIS A 401 3.76 3.84 -0.44
C HIS A 401 4.87 4.83 -0.83
N ILE A 402 4.59 5.77 -1.72
CA ILE A 402 5.49 6.90 -2.04
C ILE A 402 5.64 7.80 -0.81
N SER A 403 4.55 8.25 -0.19
CA SER A 403 4.57 9.08 1.03
C SER A 403 5.42 8.46 2.15
N ALA A 404 5.18 7.18 2.37
CA ALA A 404 5.94 6.29 3.22
C ALA A 404 7.45 6.35 2.92
N SER A 405 7.82 6.09 1.67
CA SER A 405 9.22 5.98 1.24
C SER A 405 9.95 7.32 1.31
N LEU A 406 9.29 8.42 0.93
CA LEU A 406 9.84 9.78 1.04
C LEU A 406 10.06 10.18 2.50
N SER A 407 9.13 9.82 3.40
CA SER A 407 9.29 10.11 4.82
C SER A 407 10.50 9.39 5.42
N LEU A 408 10.73 8.14 5.04
CA LEU A 408 11.92 7.38 5.45
C LEU A 408 13.20 7.93 4.82
N LEU A 409 13.15 8.36 3.55
CA LEU A 409 14.29 8.99 2.88
C LEU A 409 14.74 10.27 3.61
N ALA A 410 13.78 11.03 4.12
CA ALA A 410 14.03 12.21 4.95
C ALA A 410 14.51 11.88 6.38
N GLY A 411 14.75 10.61 6.71
CA GLY A 411 15.27 10.17 8.00
C GLY A 411 14.24 10.06 9.13
N ASN A 412 12.94 10.11 8.82
CA ASN A 412 11.91 9.98 9.85
C ASN A 412 11.82 8.54 10.38
N ASP A 413 11.56 8.41 11.69
CA ASP A 413 11.39 7.12 12.32
C ASP A 413 10.15 6.35 11.79
N ILE A 414 10.31 5.04 11.64
CA ILE A 414 9.27 4.15 11.09
C ILE A 414 7.96 4.19 11.90
N LYS A 415 8.03 4.43 13.22
CA LYS A 415 6.86 4.55 14.10
C LYS A 415 6.06 5.81 13.78
N VAL A 416 6.74 6.92 13.51
CA VAL A 416 6.11 8.17 13.07
C VAL A 416 5.39 7.96 11.75
N VAL A 417 6.03 7.29 10.79
CA VAL A 417 5.42 6.97 9.50
C VAL A 417 4.21 6.03 9.67
N GLN A 418 4.30 5.02 10.53
CA GLN A 418 3.18 4.12 10.84
C GLN A 418 1.95 4.88 11.38
N GLU A 419 2.18 5.80 12.30
CA GLU A 419 1.12 6.55 12.98
C GLU A 419 0.44 7.54 12.03
N LYS A 420 1.24 8.28 11.25
CA LYS A 420 0.77 9.14 10.15
C LYS A 420 -0.15 8.39 9.18
N LEU A 421 0.26 7.19 8.76
CA LEU A 421 -0.53 6.38 7.86
C LEU A 421 -1.76 5.74 8.56
N GLY A 422 -1.71 5.49 9.86
CA GLY A 422 -2.80 4.80 10.57
C GLY A 422 -2.86 3.32 10.23
N HIS A 423 -1.70 2.63 10.28
CA HIS A 423 -1.64 1.17 10.22
C HIS A 423 -1.82 0.58 11.63
N SER A 424 -2.85 -0.26 11.79
CA SER A 424 -3.14 -0.94 13.06
C SER A 424 -2.14 -2.04 13.43
N SER A 425 -1.31 -2.52 12.49
CA SER A 425 -0.28 -3.53 12.75
C SER A 425 1.10 -3.06 12.28
N ARG A 426 2.12 -3.30 13.11
CA ARG A 426 3.54 -3.08 12.80
C ARG A 426 4.02 -3.91 11.60
N GLN A 427 3.42 -5.09 11.38
CA GLN A 427 3.79 -5.97 10.26
C GLN A 427 3.35 -5.40 8.91
N ILE A 428 2.19 -4.73 8.85
CA ILE A 428 1.73 -3.99 7.66
C ILE A 428 2.73 -2.87 7.33
N THR A 429 3.26 -2.24 8.36
CA THR A 429 4.29 -1.23 8.26
C THR A 429 5.59 -1.85 7.72
N SER A 430 6.27 -2.74 8.45
CA SER A 430 7.57 -3.31 8.03
C SER A 430 7.58 -3.93 6.61
N ASP A 431 6.55 -4.72 6.25
CA ASP A 431 6.43 -5.34 4.92
C ASP A 431 6.26 -4.30 3.78
N THR A 432 5.69 -3.13 4.11
CA THR A 432 5.48 -2.03 3.16
C THR A 432 6.79 -1.29 2.85
N TYR A 433 7.73 -1.22 3.80
CA TYR A 433 8.94 -0.39 3.68
C TYR A 433 10.21 -1.17 3.35
N THR A 434 10.11 -2.50 3.26
CA THR A 434 11.26 -3.37 2.97
C THR A 434 11.91 -3.06 1.61
N SER A 435 11.20 -2.40 0.69
CA SER A 435 11.78 -1.82 -0.54
C SER A 435 12.22 -0.38 -0.31
N VAL A 436 13.26 -0.21 0.48
CA VAL A 436 13.92 1.08 0.65
C VAL A 436 14.51 1.56 -0.68
N LEU A 437 14.50 2.87 -0.89
CA LEU A 437 15.13 3.51 -2.04
C LEU A 437 16.61 3.11 -2.10
N PRO A 438 17.22 2.92 -3.29
CA PRO A 438 18.64 2.59 -3.42
C PRO A 438 19.56 3.54 -2.63
N GLU A 439 19.18 4.81 -2.51
CA GLU A 439 19.86 5.84 -1.72
C GLU A 439 19.90 5.51 -0.22
N LEU A 440 18.79 5.01 0.36
CA LEU A 440 18.73 4.59 1.76
C LEU A 440 19.56 3.34 2.02
N LEU A 441 19.53 2.37 1.10
CA LEU A 441 20.38 1.17 1.21
C LEU A 441 21.86 1.52 1.13
N ARG A 442 22.23 2.50 0.29
CA ARG A 442 23.59 2.99 0.21
C ARG A 442 23.98 3.73 1.50
N ALA A 443 23.15 4.65 1.98
CA ALA A 443 23.41 5.38 3.22
C ALA A 443 23.51 4.44 4.44
N GLU A 444 22.66 3.42 4.53
CA GLU A 444 22.75 2.38 5.57
C GLU A 444 24.05 1.61 5.45
N ALA A 445 24.43 1.14 4.26
CA ALA A 445 25.68 0.44 4.04
C ALA A 445 26.90 1.29 4.44
N GLU A 446 26.93 2.57 4.06
CA GLU A 446 28.00 3.51 4.45
C GLU A 446 28.04 3.75 5.96
N SER A 447 26.87 3.89 6.61
CA SER A 447 26.76 4.05 8.07
C SER A 447 27.22 2.79 8.81
N THR A 448 26.86 1.60 8.32
CA THR A 448 27.31 0.32 8.87
C THR A 448 28.81 0.13 8.71
N LEU A 449 29.43 0.70 7.66
CA LEU A 449 30.89 0.72 7.52
C LEU A 449 31.56 1.69 8.50
N SER A 450 30.94 2.83 8.81
CA SER A 450 31.54 3.86 9.68
C SER A 450 31.60 3.47 11.17
N VAL A 451 30.69 2.60 11.63
CA VAL A 451 30.69 2.10 13.02
C VAL A 451 31.77 1.06 13.31
N VAL A 452 32.43 0.53 12.28
CA VAL A 452 33.55 -0.42 12.45
C VAL A 452 34.86 0.38 12.44
N PRO A 453 35.48 0.64 13.61
CA PRO A 453 36.69 1.45 13.68
C PRO A 453 37.80 0.76 12.88
N ARG A 454 38.33 1.47 11.88
CA ARG A 454 39.56 1.08 11.20
C ARG A 454 40.71 1.96 11.67
N GLU A 455 41.89 1.36 11.77
CA GLU A 455 43.10 2.06 12.14
C GLU A 455 43.57 2.94 10.96
N VAL A 456 42.97 4.13 10.83
CA VAL A 456 43.37 5.11 9.81
C VAL A 456 44.54 5.90 10.38
N SER A 457 45.77 5.57 9.97
CA SER A 457 46.96 6.35 10.35
C SER A 457 46.97 7.68 9.60
N TYR A 458 47.20 8.80 10.29
CA TYR A 458 47.43 10.09 9.66
C TYR A 458 48.52 10.85 10.42
N ARG A 459 49.17 11.81 9.76
CA ARG A 459 50.16 12.72 10.34
C ARG A 459 49.64 14.14 10.25
N VAL A 460 49.56 14.84 11.39
CA VAL A 460 49.21 16.26 11.44
C VAL A 460 50.34 17.06 10.80
N HIS A 461 50.02 17.80 9.74
CA HIS A 461 50.94 18.70 9.05
C HIS A 461 50.79 20.13 9.59
N GLN A 462 49.53 20.57 9.77
CA GLN A 462 49.19 21.83 10.43
C GLN A 462 48.12 21.55 11.48
N LYS A 463 48.40 21.92 12.74
CA LYS A 463 47.45 21.72 13.85
C LYS A 463 46.17 22.51 13.59
N LEU A 464 45.03 21.83 13.71
CA LEU A 464 43.72 22.44 13.55
C LEU A 464 43.51 23.53 14.61
N LYS A 465 43.17 24.73 14.17
CA LYS A 465 42.76 25.85 15.03
C LYS A 465 41.47 26.45 14.49
N ILE A 466 40.39 26.27 15.23
CA ILE A 466 39.11 26.90 14.92
C ILE A 466 39.07 28.24 15.67
N PRO A 467 39.02 29.39 14.96
CA PRO A 467 39.02 30.69 15.62
C PRO A 467 37.72 30.91 16.40
N GLU A 468 37.78 31.66 17.51
CA GLU A 468 36.60 31.98 18.33
C GLU A 468 35.46 32.60 17.52
N SER A 469 35.79 33.44 16.53
CA SER A 469 34.83 34.09 15.62
C SER A 469 34.07 33.12 14.70
N ALA A 470 34.52 31.86 14.58
CA ALA A 470 33.82 30.83 13.82
C ALA A 470 32.61 30.25 14.56
N PHE A 471 32.54 30.44 15.88
CA PHE A 471 31.45 29.92 16.69
C PHE A 471 30.28 30.91 16.71
N ARG A 472 29.14 30.49 16.15
CA ARG A 472 27.85 31.19 16.25
C ARG A 472 26.91 30.35 17.09
N ASP A 473 26.31 30.95 18.11
CA ASP A 473 25.46 30.25 19.09
C ASP A 473 26.10 29.00 19.72
N GLY A 474 27.44 28.98 19.84
CA GLY A 474 28.19 27.88 20.43
C GLY A 474 28.68 26.81 19.46
N LEU A 475 28.47 26.96 18.14
CA LEU A 475 28.95 25.99 17.14
C LEU A 475 29.65 26.62 15.95
N ALA A 476 30.56 25.82 15.42
CA ALA A 476 31.32 26.09 14.22
C ALA A 476 31.00 25.02 13.16
N ILE A 477 30.86 25.48 11.92
CA ILE A 477 30.78 24.61 10.75
C ILE A 477 32.16 24.59 10.12
N VAL A 478 32.67 23.38 9.89
CA VAL A 478 34.00 23.14 9.28
C VAL A 478 33.84 22.20 8.11
N TYR A 479 34.45 22.53 6.98
CA TYR A 479 34.52 21.69 5.80
C TYR A 479 35.89 21.05 5.73
N ALA A 480 35.96 19.72 5.59
CA ALA A 480 37.21 19.04 5.26
C ALA A 480 37.24 18.71 3.77
N HIS A 481 38.27 19.19 3.11
CA HIS A 481 38.58 18.94 1.72
C HIS A 481 39.74 17.98 1.65
N ALA A 482 39.53 16.84 1.02
CA ALA A 482 40.64 15.97 0.63
C ALA A 482 40.96 16.19 -0.84
N ALA A 483 42.22 16.49 -1.14
CA ALA A 483 42.72 16.60 -2.50
C ALA A 483 43.91 15.66 -2.71
N SER A 484 43.93 15.02 -3.87
CA SER A 484 45.06 14.21 -4.34
C SER A 484 46.08 15.07 -5.09
N TYR A 485 47.36 14.93 -4.75
CA TYR A 485 48.49 15.46 -5.50
C TYR A 485 49.47 14.30 -5.79
N GLY A 486 49.34 13.70 -6.98
CA GLY A 486 50.03 12.44 -7.32
C GLY A 486 49.55 11.29 -6.43
N ASP A 487 50.48 10.49 -5.89
CA ASP A 487 50.18 9.36 -5.00
C ASP A 487 49.89 9.75 -3.55
N ARG A 488 49.75 11.05 -3.26
CA ARG A 488 49.60 11.58 -1.90
C ARG A 488 48.30 12.35 -1.77
N TRP A 489 47.60 12.10 -0.68
CA TRP A 489 46.39 12.83 -0.31
C TRP A 489 46.67 13.74 0.88
N ALA A 490 46.18 14.97 0.80
CA ALA A 490 46.14 15.91 1.90
C ALA A 490 44.67 16.20 2.22
N VAL A 491 44.35 16.29 3.51
CA VAL A 491 43.04 16.73 3.98
C VAL A 491 43.21 18.04 4.71
N GLY A 492 42.59 19.09 4.19
CA GLY A 492 42.56 20.43 4.79
C GLY A 492 41.19 20.76 5.36
N ALA A 493 41.14 21.39 6.53
CA ALA A 493 39.92 21.87 7.16
C ALA A 493 39.76 23.39 6.96
N LEU A 494 38.57 23.86 6.54
CA LEU A 494 38.29 25.26 6.22
C LEU A 494 36.91 25.67 6.79
N LEU A 495 36.67 26.96 7.05
CA LEU A 495 35.35 27.45 7.52
C LEU A 495 34.31 27.57 6.41
N ARG A 496 34.78 27.67 5.17
CA ARG A 496 34.00 27.74 3.93
C ARG A 496 34.73 26.92 2.87
N HIS A 497 34.00 26.47 1.86
CA HIS A 497 34.55 25.67 0.76
C HIS A 497 35.74 26.35 0.04
N ASP A 498 35.80 27.67 0.07
CA ASP A 498 36.81 28.54 -0.54
C ASP A 498 37.61 29.38 0.48
N GLY A 499 37.54 29.02 1.77
CA GLY A 499 38.08 29.82 2.87
C GLY A 499 39.57 29.62 3.16
N GLU A 500 40.03 30.20 4.27
CA GLU A 500 41.39 29.97 4.79
C GLU A 500 41.52 28.60 5.48
N LEU A 501 42.72 28.01 5.35
CA LEU A 501 43.06 26.70 5.89
C LEU A 501 43.25 26.78 7.42
N LEU A 502 42.41 26.07 8.16
CA LEU A 502 42.42 25.98 9.63
C LEU A 502 43.39 24.92 10.15
N GLY A 503 43.69 23.91 9.33
CA GLY A 503 44.58 22.80 9.66
C GLY A 503 44.69 21.82 8.49
N GLU A 504 45.70 20.95 8.54
CA GLU A 504 45.99 19.97 7.48
C GLU A 504 46.52 18.67 8.09
N ILE A 505 46.04 17.54 7.58
CA ILE A 505 46.64 16.22 7.80
C ILE A 505 47.09 15.59 6.48
N ARG A 506 48.04 14.67 6.61
CA ARG A 506 48.45 13.76 5.54
C ARG A 506 48.14 12.34 5.97
N ALA A 507 47.40 11.61 5.15
CA ALA A 507 47.04 10.22 5.40
C ALA A 507 47.43 9.37 4.18
N PRO A 508 47.93 8.13 4.37
CA PRO A 508 48.24 7.20 3.28
C PRO A 508 46.95 6.57 2.75
N VAL A 509 46.06 7.40 2.21
CA VAL A 509 44.75 7.00 1.68
C VAL A 509 44.83 6.85 0.16
N ARG A 510 44.01 5.96 -0.40
CA ARG A 510 44.01 5.61 -1.83
C ARG A 510 42.69 5.91 -2.54
N SER A 511 41.71 6.44 -1.82
CA SER A 511 40.41 6.80 -2.37
C SER A 511 39.79 7.99 -1.64
N PRO A 512 38.85 8.71 -2.29
CA PRO A 512 38.09 9.79 -1.65
C PRO A 512 37.40 9.36 -0.35
N GLU A 513 36.88 8.13 -0.29
CA GLU A 513 36.18 7.58 0.88
C GLU A 513 37.14 7.37 2.06
N GLN A 514 38.35 6.85 1.78
CA GLN A 514 39.39 6.72 2.80
C GLN A 514 39.88 8.07 3.30
N ALA A 515 39.92 9.08 2.42
CA ALA A 515 40.28 10.44 2.78
C ALA A 515 39.21 11.12 3.66
N ALA A 516 37.93 10.91 3.35
CA ALA A 516 36.81 11.33 4.18
C ALA A 516 36.85 10.68 5.58
N ALA A 517 37.16 9.37 5.65
CA ALA A 517 37.33 8.67 6.92
C ALA A 517 38.51 9.19 7.74
N ALA A 518 39.63 9.53 7.08
CA ALA A 518 40.77 10.17 7.74
C ALA A 518 40.43 11.56 8.28
N ALA A 519 39.65 12.34 7.53
CA ALA A 519 39.14 13.64 7.97
C ALA A 519 38.28 13.51 9.22
N GLU A 520 37.31 12.59 9.22
CA GLU A 520 36.43 12.37 10.37
C GLU A 520 37.21 11.95 11.61
N LYS A 521 38.14 10.99 11.48
CA LYS A 521 38.99 10.55 12.60
C LYS A 521 39.76 11.73 13.20
N TRP A 522 40.42 12.52 12.36
CA TRP A 522 41.22 13.66 12.80
C TRP A 522 40.39 14.74 13.51
N LEU A 523 39.23 15.11 12.97
CA LEU A 523 38.35 16.10 13.58
C LEU A 523 37.72 15.58 14.87
N ARG A 524 37.41 14.29 14.96
CA ARG A 524 36.91 13.64 16.19
C ARG A 524 37.96 13.62 17.30
N GLU A 525 39.21 13.27 16.96
CA GLU A 525 40.34 13.33 17.90
C GLU A 525 40.61 14.77 18.36
N HIS A 526 40.59 15.74 17.44
CA HIS A 526 40.71 17.17 17.80
C HIS A 526 39.61 17.65 18.75
N CYS A 527 38.35 17.26 18.50
CA CYS A 527 37.23 17.62 19.38
C CYS A 527 37.42 17.03 20.78
N THR A 528 37.84 15.77 20.85
CA THR A 528 38.08 15.04 22.10
C THR A 528 39.20 15.69 22.91
N GLU A 529 40.29 16.13 22.26
CA GLU A 529 41.40 16.84 22.91
C GLU A 529 41.05 18.28 23.36
N GLY A 530 40.10 18.92 22.67
CA GLY A 530 39.78 20.34 22.83
C GLY A 530 38.56 20.68 23.69
N SER A 531 37.96 19.70 24.39
CA SER A 531 36.66 19.87 25.10
C SER A 531 35.53 20.36 24.19
N LEU A 532 35.54 19.93 22.93
CA LEU A 532 34.49 20.18 21.93
C LEU A 532 33.74 18.87 21.65
N GLN A 533 32.51 18.98 21.14
CA GLN A 533 31.71 17.84 20.72
C GLN A 533 31.51 17.87 19.20
N LEU A 534 31.75 16.74 18.55
CA LEU A 534 31.34 16.55 17.17
C LEU A 534 29.84 16.25 17.12
N VAL A 535 29.04 17.18 16.61
CA VAL A 535 27.58 17.15 16.65
C VAL A 535 26.99 16.45 15.44
N ARG A 536 27.53 16.72 14.24
CA ARG A 536 27.06 16.13 12.99
C ARG A 536 28.19 16.00 11.98
N VAL A 537 28.12 14.95 11.16
CA VAL A 537 28.98 14.73 10.01
C VAL A 537 28.08 14.50 8.79
N GLU A 538 28.32 15.25 7.72
CA GLU A 538 27.60 15.15 6.45
C GLU A 538 28.61 14.89 5.34
N ASN A 539 28.47 13.75 4.65
CA ASN A 539 29.28 13.46 3.48
C ASN A 539 28.68 14.18 2.27
N LEU A 540 29.38 15.21 1.78
CA LEU A 540 28.95 16.04 0.65
C LEU A 540 29.64 15.62 -0.65
N HIS A 541 30.23 14.43 -0.71
CA HIS A 541 30.94 13.97 -1.90
C HIS A 541 30.05 13.92 -3.16
N ALA A 542 28.75 13.64 -3.00
CA ALA A 542 27.79 13.69 -4.11
C ALA A 542 27.60 15.10 -4.70
N ALA A 543 27.88 16.16 -3.93
CA ALA A 543 27.81 17.55 -4.38
C ALA A 543 29.05 17.98 -5.19
N VAL A 544 30.13 17.19 -5.18
CA VAL A 544 31.33 17.43 -6.01
C VAL A 544 30.99 17.11 -7.48
N PRO A 545 31.41 17.94 -8.45
CA PRO A 545 31.26 17.65 -9.89
C PRO A 545 31.81 16.27 -10.28
N GLU A 546 31.12 15.56 -11.17
CA GLU A 546 31.42 14.15 -11.49
C GLU A 546 32.84 13.93 -12.03
N ASP A 547 33.36 14.89 -12.80
CA ASP A 547 34.73 14.95 -13.32
C ASP A 547 35.80 15.08 -12.22
N GLN A 548 35.41 15.54 -11.03
CA GLN A 548 36.31 15.85 -9.91
C GLN A 548 36.24 14.86 -8.75
N ARG A 549 35.18 14.03 -8.69
CA ARG A 549 34.96 13.04 -7.60
C ARG A 549 36.11 12.05 -7.43
N HIS A 550 36.89 11.76 -8.47
CA HIS A 550 38.02 10.83 -8.36
C HIS A 550 39.20 11.37 -7.55
N HIS A 551 39.31 12.69 -7.38
CA HIS A 551 40.47 13.35 -6.76
C HIS A 551 40.11 14.27 -5.60
N LEU A 552 38.81 14.45 -5.33
CA LEU A 552 38.28 15.36 -4.32
C LEU A 552 37.24 14.68 -3.43
N ALA A 553 37.39 14.81 -2.11
CA ALA A 553 36.35 14.45 -1.14
C ALA A 553 35.96 15.69 -0.33
N LEU A 554 34.65 15.84 -0.08
CA LEU A 554 34.10 16.94 0.71
C LEU A 554 33.23 16.40 1.82
N VAL A 555 33.56 16.76 3.05
CA VAL A 555 32.79 16.39 4.24
C VAL A 555 32.54 17.66 5.07
N ARG A 556 31.29 17.87 5.48
CA ARG A 556 30.89 18.97 6.38
C ARG A 556 30.78 18.42 7.79
N PHE A 557 31.37 19.15 8.73
CA PHE A 557 31.36 18.84 10.16
C PHE A 557 30.70 19.99 10.91
N VAL A 558 29.83 19.64 11.85
CA VAL A 558 29.25 20.57 12.81
C VAL A 558 29.86 20.27 14.17
N ILE A 559 30.59 21.23 14.72
CA ILE A 559 31.34 21.10 15.97
C ILE A 559 30.76 22.08 16.98
N GLY A 560 30.48 21.62 18.19
CA GLY A 560 29.95 22.44 19.27
C GLY A 560 30.76 22.45 20.53
N ARG A 561 30.53 23.51 21.32
CA ARG A 561 31.09 23.64 22.65
C ARG A 561 30.31 22.76 23.61
N VAL A 562 31.03 22.06 24.48
CA VAL A 562 30.41 21.36 25.60
C VAL A 562 30.02 22.41 26.65
N THR A 563 28.77 22.87 26.63
CA THR A 563 28.13 23.48 27.81
C THR A 563 27.04 22.53 28.27
N ALA A 564 26.99 22.25 29.58
CA ALA A 564 26.13 21.21 30.16
C ALA A 564 24.62 21.52 30.14
N SER A 565 24.12 22.36 29.21
CA SER A 565 22.71 22.81 29.21
C SER A 565 21.96 22.82 27.88
N ASP A 566 22.56 22.68 26.69
CA ASP A 566 21.86 23.14 25.46
C ASP A 566 21.82 22.17 24.26
N VAL A 567 21.77 20.85 24.49
CA VAL A 567 21.57 19.87 23.39
C VAL A 567 20.17 19.98 22.74
N ALA A 568 19.17 20.51 23.46
CA ALA A 568 17.79 20.61 22.98
C ALA A 568 17.51 21.87 22.12
N GLY A 569 18.11 23.01 22.44
CA GLY A 569 17.88 24.28 21.73
C GLY A 569 18.70 24.45 20.44
N TRP A 570 19.44 23.41 20.04
CA TRP A 570 20.45 23.49 18.99
C TRP A 570 19.99 22.97 17.63
N LEU A 571 19.14 21.93 17.61
CA LEU A 571 18.54 21.40 16.38
C LEU A 571 17.61 22.41 15.68
N GLU A 572 17.03 23.35 16.43
CA GLU A 572 16.13 24.38 15.91
C GLU A 572 16.84 25.54 15.19
N ARG A 573 18.13 25.79 15.46
CA ARG A 573 18.87 26.93 14.90
C ARG A 573 19.68 26.59 13.66
N ALA A 574 20.24 25.38 13.58
CA ALA A 574 20.98 24.92 12.40
C ALA A 574 20.12 24.84 11.12
N GLN A 575 18.79 24.79 11.24
CA GLN A 575 17.86 24.83 10.09
C GLN A 575 17.65 26.24 9.52
N LYS A 576 18.06 27.32 10.20
CA LYS A 576 17.82 28.70 9.76
C LYS A 576 18.95 29.31 8.92
N ASP A 577 20.18 28.81 9.02
CA ASP A 577 21.35 29.43 8.35
C ASP A 577 21.61 28.93 6.90
N ASP A 578 20.94 27.86 6.45
CA ASP A 578 21.04 27.39 5.04
C ASP A 578 20.12 28.20 4.07
N GLY A 579 19.50 29.29 4.54
CA GLY A 579 18.49 30.07 3.80
C GLY A 579 18.84 31.52 3.44
N ALA A 580 20.06 32.00 3.70
CA ALA A 580 20.41 33.41 3.51
C ALA A 580 21.66 33.63 2.64
N ASP A 581 21.56 33.29 1.35
CA ASP A 581 22.32 33.99 0.31
C ASP A 581 21.50 34.08 -0.97
N GLY A 582 20.83 35.21 -1.16
CA GLY A 582 19.94 35.41 -2.30
C GLY A 582 18.97 36.58 -2.18
N ARG A 583 19.50 37.81 -2.07
CA ARG A 583 19.05 39.03 -2.79
C ARG A 583 19.53 40.29 -2.07
N GLN A 584 20.56 40.92 -2.64
CA GLN A 584 20.75 42.37 -2.58
C GLN A 584 19.79 43.05 -3.57
N GLY A 585 19.28 44.24 -3.22
CA GLY A 585 18.88 45.26 -4.20
C GLY A 585 17.60 46.05 -3.90
N GLN A 586 17.79 47.37 -3.74
CA GLN A 586 16.83 48.51 -3.83
C GLN A 586 15.99 48.81 -2.58
N GLU A 587 16.41 49.72 -1.70
CA GLU A 587 16.40 51.22 -1.76
C GLU A 587 15.02 51.89 -1.67
N ALA A 588 14.92 52.74 -0.64
CA ALA A 588 14.27 54.06 -0.58
C ALA A 588 12.74 54.18 -0.75
N ALA A 589 12.04 54.34 0.38
CA ALA A 589 11.27 55.55 0.76
C ALA A 589 10.54 55.31 2.09
#